data_AF-A0A0A9WGP8-F1
#
_entry.id   AF-A0A0A9WGP8-F1
#
_cell.length_a   1.000
_cell.length_b   1.000
_cell.length_c   1.000
_cell.angle_alpha   90.00
_cell.angle_beta   90.00
_cell.angle_gamma   90.00
#
_symmetry.space_group_name_H-M   'P 1'
#
loop_
_entity.id
_entity.type
_entity.pdbx_description
1 polymer ?
#
loop_
_entity_poly.entity_id
_entity_poly.type
_entity_poly.pdbx_seq_one_letter_code
_entity_poly.pdbx_strand_id
1 'polypeptide(L)'
;MFFGGGGGGRGFAQEERRPKDLVHELPMTLEELYKGKTRRIRITRHRLCSTCNGVGVKPNARKNVCATCSGRGMTISVQQAFPGFLQQVQTTCTRCGGTGEYVRPSDICTKCHGKCIVDEKKELDVHVEQGALKNDVINLTGEGD
;
A
#
# COMPACT_ATOMS: atom_id res chain seq x y z
N MET A 1 -38.29 2.79 -31.85
CA MET A 1 -36.86 2.67 -31.52
C MET A 1 -36.71 2.91 -30.02
N PHE A 2 -36.33 1.86 -29.30
CA PHE A 2 -36.21 1.78 -27.84
C PHE A 2 -34.92 2.45 -27.37
N PHE A 3 -34.96 3.37 -26.40
CA PHE A 3 -33.86 3.66 -25.47
C PHE A 3 -34.41 4.46 -24.28
N GLY A 4 -34.97 3.74 -23.31
CA GLY A 4 -35.51 4.29 -22.06
C GLY A 4 -35.38 3.24 -20.97
N GLY A 5 -34.16 3.01 -20.51
CA GLY A 5 -33.84 2.06 -19.47
C GLY A 5 -33.08 2.76 -18.35
N GLY A 6 -33.82 3.27 -17.37
CA GLY A 6 -33.26 3.62 -16.08
C GLY A 6 -32.59 2.39 -15.48
N GLY A 7 -31.28 2.47 -15.28
CA GLY A 7 -30.45 1.40 -14.77
C GLY A 7 -29.70 1.87 -13.54
N GLY A 8 -30.37 1.71 -12.40
CA GLY A 8 -29.82 1.49 -11.05
C GLY A 8 -28.39 1.97 -10.77
N GLY A 9 -28.31 2.92 -9.85
CA GLY A 9 -27.10 3.19 -9.10
C GLY A 9 -26.44 1.91 -8.61
N ARG A 10 -25.15 1.79 -8.92
CA ARG A 10 -24.21 1.00 -8.14
C ARG A 10 -23.07 1.93 -7.86
N GLY A 11 -23.24 2.72 -6.79
CA GLY A 11 -22.09 3.26 -6.08
C GLY A 11 -21.20 2.06 -5.80
N PHE A 12 -20.03 2.04 -6.43
CA PHE A 12 -18.93 1.21 -6.00
C PHE A 12 -18.61 1.71 -4.60
N ALA A 13 -19.29 1.15 -3.60
CA ALA A 13 -18.81 1.18 -2.24
C ALA A 13 -17.38 0.66 -2.36
N GLN A 14 -16.43 1.58 -2.20
CA GLN A 14 -15.02 1.29 -2.12
C GLN A 14 -14.93 0.30 -0.96
N GLU A 15 -14.91 -0.99 -1.28
CA GLU A 15 -14.73 -2.03 -0.28
C GLU A 15 -13.42 -1.67 0.39
N GLU A 16 -13.54 -1.21 1.64
CA GLU A 16 -12.43 -0.71 2.44
C GLU A 16 -11.50 -1.89 2.54
N ARG A 17 -10.42 -1.85 1.74
CA ARG A 17 -9.49 -2.97 1.59
C ARG A 17 -8.92 -3.23 2.96
N ARG A 18 -9.51 -4.19 3.68
CA ARG A 18 -9.02 -4.60 4.98
C ARG A 18 -7.58 -5.07 4.75
N PRO A 19 -6.62 -4.53 5.52
CA PRO A 19 -5.26 -5.02 5.44
C PRO A 19 -5.26 -6.52 5.71
N LYS A 20 -4.38 -7.25 5.01
CA LYS A 20 -4.28 -8.70 5.18
C LYS A 20 -3.74 -8.98 6.58
N ASP A 21 -4.31 -9.97 7.25
CA ASP A 21 -3.83 -10.38 8.57
C ASP A 21 -2.42 -10.98 8.45
N LEU A 22 -1.53 -10.59 9.37
CA LEU A 22 -0.19 -11.15 9.47
C LEU A 22 -0.22 -12.37 10.41
N VAL A 23 0.00 -13.57 9.86
CA VAL A 23 0.04 -14.82 10.63
C VAL A 23 1.49 -15.17 10.94
N HIS A 24 1.79 -15.41 12.22
CA HIS A 24 3.12 -15.85 12.67
C HIS A 24 3.02 -17.17 13.44
N GLU A 25 3.73 -18.19 12.99
CA GLU A 25 3.78 -19.49 13.65
C GLU A 25 4.75 -19.45 14.83
N LEU A 26 4.27 -19.82 16.02
CA LEU A 26 5.08 -19.87 17.23
C LEU A 26 5.44 -21.32 17.61
N PRO A 27 6.66 -21.81 17.30
CA PRO A 27 7.07 -23.15 17.69
C PRO A 27 7.32 -23.20 19.21
N MET A 28 6.56 -24.04 19.91
CA MET A 28 6.64 -24.23 21.37
C MET A 28 6.90 -25.70 21.70
N THR A 29 7.57 -25.97 22.80
CA THR A 29 7.73 -27.35 23.31
C THR A 29 6.57 -27.74 24.22
N LEU A 30 6.35 -29.05 24.42
CA LEU A 30 5.28 -29.55 25.29
C LEU A 30 5.44 -29.08 26.74
N GLU A 31 6.67 -28.96 27.22
CA GLU A 31 6.96 -28.45 28.57
C GLU A 31 6.57 -26.98 28.74
N GLU A 32 6.78 -26.17 27.70
CA GLU A 32 6.42 -24.75 27.68
C GLU A 32 4.90 -24.55 27.65
N LEU A 33 4.17 -25.41 26.91
CA LEU A 33 2.71 -25.41 26.90
C LEU A 33 2.11 -25.87 28.23
N TYR A 34 2.76 -26.80 28.94
CA TYR A 34 2.28 -27.28 30.24
C TYR A 34 2.42 -26.23 31.34
N LYS A 35 3.55 -25.51 31.37
CA LYS A 35 3.84 -24.50 32.41
C LYS A 35 3.24 -23.12 32.09
N GLY A 36 2.87 -22.87 30.84
CA GLY A 36 2.60 -21.53 30.33
C GLY A 36 3.90 -20.72 30.18
N LYS A 37 3.99 -19.91 29.12
CA LYS A 37 5.19 -19.10 28.87
C LYS A 37 4.85 -17.81 28.12
N THR A 38 5.50 -16.72 28.52
CA THR A 38 5.51 -15.48 27.74
C THR A 38 6.69 -15.49 26.79
N ARG A 39 6.43 -15.30 25.49
CA ARG A 39 7.46 -15.31 24.45
C ARG A 39 7.46 -13.98 23.67
N ARG A 40 8.66 -13.46 23.44
CA ARG A 40 8.86 -12.23 22.66
C ARG A 40 8.96 -12.57 21.19
N ILE A 41 8.15 -11.93 20.36
CA ILE A 41 8.15 -12.09 18.91
C ILE A 41 8.50 -10.75 18.28
N ARG A 42 9.36 -10.78 17.26
CA ARG A 42 9.70 -9.60 16.47
C ARG A 42 8.87 -9.59 15.20
N ILE A 43 7.99 -8.61 15.09
CA ILE A 43 7.15 -8.42 13.89
C ILE A 43 7.64 -7.20 13.14
N THR A 44 7.69 -7.32 11.81
CA THR A 44 7.87 -6.16 10.91
C THR A 44 6.52 -5.87 10.29
N ARG A 45 6.04 -4.64 10.45
CA ARG A 45 4.75 -4.17 9.91
C ARG A 45 4.97 -2.94 9.04
N HIS A 46 4.13 -2.77 8.04
CA HIS A 46 4.08 -1.61 7.19
C HIS A 46 3.22 -0.53 7.86
N ARG A 47 3.77 0.64 8.15
CA ARG A 47 3.01 1.78 8.67
C ARG A 47 3.12 2.97 7.74
N LEU A 48 2.11 3.84 7.78
CA LEU A 48 2.17 5.13 7.13
C LEU A 48 3.37 5.92 7.66
N CYS A 49 4.12 6.51 6.74
CA CYS A 49 5.30 7.25 7.07
C CYS A 49 4.94 8.48 7.91
N SER A 50 5.38 8.53 9.17
CA SER A 50 5.08 9.63 10.10
C SER A 50 5.59 11.00 9.68
N THR A 51 6.61 11.06 8.81
CA THR A 51 7.17 12.34 8.34
C THR A 51 6.39 12.95 7.18
N CYS A 52 5.73 12.13 6.35
CA CYS A 52 4.96 12.62 5.20
C CYS A 52 3.47 12.29 5.28
N ASN A 53 3.02 11.62 6.34
CA ASN A 53 1.63 11.21 6.57
C ASN A 53 0.99 10.54 5.34
N GLY A 54 1.75 9.68 4.66
CA GLY A 54 1.27 8.97 3.48
C GLY A 54 1.25 9.78 2.17
N VAL A 55 1.78 11.01 2.15
CA VAL A 55 1.82 11.86 0.94
C VAL A 55 3.03 11.55 0.06
N GLY A 56 4.11 11.01 0.65
CA GLY A 56 5.34 10.63 -0.07
C GLY A 56 6.31 11.78 -0.34
N VAL A 57 5.94 13.00 0.04
CA VAL A 57 6.74 14.23 -0.10
C VAL A 57 7.07 14.81 1.26
N LYS A 58 8.11 15.64 1.34
CA LYS A 58 8.42 16.38 2.58
C LYS A 58 7.23 17.26 2.99
N PRO A 59 7.00 17.47 4.30
CA PRO A 59 5.81 18.18 4.78
C PRO A 59 5.69 19.62 4.26
N ASN A 60 6.80 20.27 3.90
CA ASN A 60 6.81 21.63 3.34
C ASN A 60 6.89 21.67 1.81
N ALA A 61 6.89 20.52 1.14
CA ALA A 61 6.98 20.45 -0.31
C ALA A 61 5.59 20.39 -0.94
N ARG A 62 5.43 21.11 -2.05
CA ARG A 62 4.20 21.08 -2.86
C ARG A 62 4.40 20.22 -4.09
N LYS A 63 3.39 19.40 -4.37
CA LYS A 63 3.28 18.70 -5.65
C LYS A 63 2.85 19.71 -6.70
N ASN A 64 3.59 19.78 -7.80
CA ASN A 64 3.22 20.63 -8.92
C ASN A 64 2.56 19.78 -10.00
N VAL A 65 1.67 20.37 -10.79
CA VAL A 65 1.10 19.67 -11.95
C VAL A 65 2.23 19.32 -12.92
N CYS A 66 2.27 18.08 -13.40
CA CYS A 66 3.30 17.68 -14.35
C CYS A 66 3.11 18.43 -15.67
N ALA A 67 4.08 19.27 -16.05
CA ALA A 67 4.01 20.07 -17.27
C ALA A 67 4.00 19.22 -18.55
N THR A 68 4.56 18.02 -18.54
CA THR A 68 4.62 17.15 -19.73
C THR A 68 3.27 16.50 -20.05
N CYS A 69 2.50 16.08 -19.05
CA CYS A 69 1.17 15.48 -19.26
C CYS A 69 0.01 16.41 -18.87
N SER A 70 0.30 17.64 -18.40
CA SER A 70 -0.70 18.58 -17.89
C SER A 70 -1.68 17.95 -16.90
N GLY A 71 -1.18 17.12 -15.98
CA GLY A 71 -2.01 16.41 -14.99
C GLY A 71 -2.67 15.12 -15.48
N ARG A 72 -2.54 14.75 -16.77
CA ARG A 72 -3.21 13.57 -17.34
C ARG A 72 -2.54 12.23 -17.02
N GLY A 73 -1.33 12.24 -16.44
CA GLY A 73 -0.56 11.01 -16.15
C GLY A 73 0.00 10.28 -17.39
N MET A 74 -0.48 10.60 -18.59
CA MET A 74 -0.10 9.92 -19.84
C MET A 74 0.27 10.93 -20.92
N THR A 75 1.18 10.54 -21.80
CA THR A 75 1.60 11.28 -22.98
C THR A 75 1.18 10.53 -24.23
N ILE A 76 0.77 11.28 -25.25
CA ILE A 76 0.32 10.75 -26.51
C ILE A 76 1.43 11.00 -27.53
N SER A 77 2.00 9.93 -28.08
CA SER A 77 2.97 10.00 -29.17
C SER A 77 2.37 9.37 -30.42
N VAL A 78 2.43 10.08 -31.55
CA VAL A 78 2.05 9.53 -32.85
C VAL A 78 3.28 8.85 -33.44
N GLN A 79 3.20 7.54 -33.67
CA GLN A 79 4.25 6.75 -34.27
C GLN A 79 3.73 6.12 -35.56
N GLN A 80 4.56 6.13 -36.61
CA GLN A 80 4.21 5.50 -37.88
C GLN A 80 4.42 3.99 -37.73
N ALA A 81 3.33 3.23 -37.67
CA ALA A 81 3.38 1.78 -37.56
C ALA A 81 3.64 1.12 -38.93
N PHE A 82 3.06 1.69 -40.00
CA PHE A 82 3.23 1.24 -41.38
C PHE A 82 3.23 2.44 -42.35
N PRO A 83 3.78 2.31 -43.57
CA PRO A 83 3.63 3.31 -44.61
C PRO A 83 2.15 3.65 -44.83
N GLY A 84 1.75 4.90 -44.56
CA GLY A 84 0.37 5.36 -44.67
C GLY A 84 -0.52 5.13 -43.43
N PHE A 85 -0.02 4.52 -42.34
CA PHE A 85 -0.77 4.32 -41.11
C PHE A 85 -0.06 4.93 -39.89
N LEU A 86 -0.67 6.00 -39.35
CA LEU A 86 -0.23 6.66 -38.13
C LEU A 86 -0.97 6.06 -36.94
N GLN A 87 -0.23 5.50 -35.98
CA GLN A 87 -0.78 4.98 -34.73
C GLN A 87 -0.54 5.99 -33.62
N GLN A 88 -1.61 6.31 -32.89
CA GLN A 88 -1.53 7.07 -31.66
C GLN A 88 -1.22 6.11 -30.50
N VAL A 89 -0.02 6.20 -29.95
CA VAL A 89 0.42 5.39 -28.81
C VAL A 89 0.28 6.22 -27.54
N GLN A 90 -0.46 5.70 -26.57
CA GLN A 90 -0.56 6.27 -25.24
C GLN A 90 0.51 5.64 -24.36
N THR A 91 1.44 6.45 -23.87
CA THR A 91 2.52 6.01 -23.00
C THR A 91 2.38 6.69 -21.64
N THR A 92 2.69 5.96 -20.56
CA THR A 92 2.74 6.54 -19.22
C THR A 92 3.77 7.67 -19.20
N CYS A 93 3.40 8.84 -18.65
CA CYS A 93 4.29 9.98 -18.62
C CYS A 93 5.53 9.65 -17.77
N THR A 94 6.71 9.66 -18.39
CA THR A 94 7.98 9.33 -17.72
C THR A 94 8.34 10.29 -16.59
N ARG A 95 7.87 11.56 -16.66
CA ARG A 95 8.14 12.56 -15.62
C ARG A 95 7.36 12.37 -14.33
N CYS A 96 6.12 11.86 -14.39
CA CYS A 96 5.27 11.67 -13.20
C CYS A 96 4.94 10.20 -12.90
N GLY A 97 5.40 9.27 -13.75
CA GLY A 97 5.12 7.84 -13.59
C GLY A 97 3.64 7.47 -13.60
N GLY A 98 2.79 8.30 -14.22
CA GLY A 98 1.34 8.09 -14.25
C GLY A 98 0.54 8.89 -13.22
N THR A 99 1.17 9.51 -12.23
CA THR A 99 0.47 10.21 -11.14
C THR A 99 -0.14 11.55 -11.57
N GLY A 100 0.31 12.14 -12.68
CA GLY A 100 -0.09 13.48 -13.11
C GLY A 100 0.57 14.62 -12.32
N GLU A 101 1.22 14.30 -11.21
CA GLU A 101 1.90 15.24 -10.33
C GLU A 101 3.43 15.10 -10.46
N TYR A 102 4.13 16.21 -10.38
CA TYR A 102 5.58 16.27 -10.40
C TYR A 102 6.09 16.79 -9.06
N VAL A 103 7.01 16.04 -8.47
CA VAL A 103 7.72 16.37 -7.24
C VAL A 103 9.20 16.46 -7.57
N ARG A 104 9.87 17.50 -7.09
CA ARG A 104 11.32 17.61 -7.27
C ARG A 104 12.00 16.46 -6.51
N PRO A 105 13.07 15.84 -7.04
CA PRO A 105 13.77 14.76 -6.35
C PRO A 105 14.23 15.13 -4.93
N SER A 106 14.62 16.38 -4.72
CA SER A 106 15.03 16.93 -3.41
C SER A 106 13.90 17.00 -2.39
N ASP A 107 12.66 17.01 -2.85
CA ASP A 107 11.44 17.17 -2.05
C ASP A 107 10.77 15.83 -1.73
N ILE A 108 11.29 14.72 -2.28
CA ILE A 108 10.84 13.37 -1.95
C ILE A 108 11.17 13.10 -0.47
N CYS A 109 10.23 12.49 0.23
CA CYS A 109 10.42 12.14 1.63
C CYS A 109 11.58 11.14 1.75
N THR A 110 12.60 11.47 2.53
CA THR A 110 13.81 10.65 2.69
C THR A 110 13.56 9.37 3.46
N LYS A 111 12.56 9.33 4.36
CA LYS A 111 12.23 8.13 5.14
C LYS A 111 11.53 7.04 4.33
N CYS A 112 10.59 7.41 3.45
CA CYS A 112 9.82 6.45 2.66
C CYS A 112 10.24 6.40 1.18
N HIS A 113 11.16 7.26 0.75
CA HIS A 113 11.59 7.39 -0.65
C HIS A 113 10.42 7.47 -1.64
N GLY A 114 9.36 8.19 -1.27
CA GLY A 114 8.15 8.32 -2.09
C GLY A 114 7.16 7.15 -2.03
N LYS A 115 7.44 6.08 -1.26
CA LYS A 115 6.54 4.93 -1.10
C LYS A 115 5.40 5.14 -0.10
N CYS A 116 5.38 6.26 0.61
CA CYS A 116 4.37 6.63 1.63
C CYS A 116 4.30 5.72 2.88
N ILE A 117 4.93 4.55 2.83
CA ILE A 117 4.94 3.52 3.87
C ILE A 117 6.39 3.32 4.36
N VAL A 118 6.53 3.00 5.64
CA VAL A 118 7.79 2.64 6.30
C VAL A 118 7.63 1.32 7.05
N ASP A 119 8.70 0.54 7.09
CA ASP A 119 8.73 -0.72 7.82
C ASP A 119 9.07 -0.44 9.29
N GLU A 120 8.13 -0.74 10.18
CA GLU A 120 8.30 -0.61 11.62
C GLU A 120 8.53 -2.00 12.24
N LYS A 121 9.62 -2.14 12.98
CA LYS A 121 9.94 -3.36 13.74
C LYS A 121 9.48 -3.18 15.17
N LYS A 122 8.58 -4.05 15.63
CA LYS A 122 8.05 -4.03 16.99
C LYS A 122 8.25 -5.39 17.65
N GLU A 123 8.65 -5.38 18.91
CA GLU A 123 8.66 -6.58 19.75
C GLU A 123 7.31 -6.68 20.46
N LEU A 124 6.65 -7.83 20.35
CA LEU A 124 5.38 -8.13 21.01
C LEU A 124 5.61 -9.28 21.99
N ASP A 125 5.13 -9.10 23.22
CA ASP A 125 5.10 -10.15 24.23
C ASP A 125 3.79 -10.94 24.08
N VAL A 126 3.88 -12.19 23.62
CA VAL A 126 2.74 -13.10 23.51
C VAL A 126 2.72 -14.01 24.73
N HIS A 127 1.63 -13.94 25.48
CA HIS A 127 1.40 -14.82 26.62
C HIS A 127 0.62 -16.05 26.17
N VAL A 128 1.18 -17.23 26.42
CA VAL A 128 0.51 -18.51 26.17
C VAL A 128 0.14 -19.14 27.50
N GLU A 129 -1.16 -19.31 27.69
CA GLU A 129 -1.76 -19.94 28.87
C GLU A 129 -1.37 -21.42 28.97
N GLN A 130 -1.31 -21.91 30.20
CA GLN A 130 -1.07 -23.32 30.46
C GLN A 130 -2.19 -24.20 29.87
N GLY A 131 -1.81 -25.29 29.21
CA GLY A 131 -2.76 -26.22 28.60
C GLY A 131 -3.37 -25.74 27.27
N ALA A 132 -2.79 -24.72 26.64
CA ALA A 132 -3.19 -24.28 25.30
C ALA A 132 -3.11 -25.44 24.28
N LEU A 133 -4.09 -25.49 23.37
CA LEU A 133 -4.20 -26.53 22.36
C LEU A 133 -3.30 -26.24 21.14
N LYS A 134 -2.95 -27.29 20.41
CA LYS A 134 -2.26 -27.15 19.13
C LYS A 134 -3.19 -26.43 18.13
N ASN A 135 -2.67 -25.39 17.47
CA ASN A 135 -3.39 -24.48 16.57
C ASN A 135 -4.32 -23.47 17.26
N ASP A 136 -4.12 -23.20 18.55
CA ASP A 136 -4.79 -22.08 19.18
C ASP A 136 -4.31 -20.74 18.57
N VAL A 137 -5.23 -19.79 18.39
CA VAL A 137 -4.98 -18.53 17.68
C VAL A 137 -5.14 -17.36 18.63
N ILE A 138 -4.03 -16.69 18.92
CA ILE A 138 -4.03 -15.46 19.71
C ILE A 138 -4.14 -14.27 18.76
N ASN A 139 -5.28 -13.60 18.78
CA ASN A 139 -5.52 -12.42 17.95
C ASN A 139 -4.99 -11.16 18.64
N LEU A 140 -3.99 -10.53 18.04
CA LEU A 140 -3.46 -9.24 18.46
C LEU A 140 -4.10 -8.14 17.60
N THR A 141 -5.09 -7.44 18.15
CA THR A 141 -5.80 -6.37 17.43
C THR A 141 -4.95 -5.11 17.31
N GLY A 142 -4.97 -4.48 16.13
CA GLY A 142 -4.25 -3.23 15.86
C GLY A 142 -2.77 -3.40 15.51
N GLU A 143 -2.25 -4.62 15.47
CA GLU A 143 -0.85 -4.92 15.13
C GLU A 143 -0.65 -5.34 13.66
N GLY A 144 -1.70 -5.28 12.83
CA GLY A 144 -1.62 -5.42 11.37
C GLY A 144 -1.10 -4.16 10.66
N ASP A 145 -0.90 -4.29 9.34
CA ASP A 145 -0.45 -3.20 8.44
C ASP A 145 -1.44 -2.02 8.41
#